data_AF-A0A4Q4D6B3-F1
#
_entry.id   AF-A0A4Q4D6B3-F1
#
_cell.length_a   1.000
_cell.length_b   1.000
_cell.length_c   1.000
_cell.angle_alpha   90.00
_cell.angle_beta   90.00
_cell.angle_gamma   90.00
#
_symmetry.space_group_name_H-M   'P 1'
#
loop_
_entity.id
_entity.type
_entity.pdbx_description
1 polymer ?
#
loop_
_entity_poly.entity_id
_entity_poly.type
_entity_poly.pdbx_seq_one_letter_code
_entity_poly.pdbx_strand_id
1 'polypeptide(L)'
;MTREQTPLDALGEQWLDTLLELQPELHVHLGRPGREGEYADLSPDGHQQLLDAGAAVLRQARERRRRGAAGGRRVRDRRTRPRARDVRG
;
A
#
# COMPACT_ATOMS: atom_id res chain seq x y z
N MET A 1 -20.40 6.80 3.68
CA MET A 1 -19.81 5.76 4.55
C MET A 1 -18.33 5.68 4.21
N THR A 2 -17.42 6.00 5.15
CA THR A 2 -15.97 6.05 4.90
C THR A 2 -15.31 4.80 5.46
N ARG A 3 -14.46 4.14 4.66
CA ARG A 3 -13.61 3.04 5.12
C ARG A 3 -12.39 3.62 5.82
N GLU A 4 -12.01 3.06 6.97
CA GLU A 4 -10.77 3.42 7.65
C GLU A 4 -9.56 3.11 6.78
N GLN A 5 -8.63 4.07 6.67
CA GLN A 5 -7.40 3.88 5.92
C GLN A 5 -6.50 2.85 6.60
N THR A 6 -5.92 1.99 5.78
CA THR A 6 -5.01 0.93 6.18
C THR A 6 -3.58 1.30 5.78
N PRO A 7 -2.56 0.67 6.39
CA PRO A 7 -1.18 0.85 5.94
C PRO A 7 -0.91 0.42 4.49
N LEU A 8 -1.82 -0.35 3.88
CA LEU A 8 -1.74 -0.69 2.46
C LEU A 8 -2.19 0.48 1.57
N ASP A 9 -3.15 1.28 2.02
CA ASP A 9 -3.62 2.46 1.30
C ASP A 9 -2.50 3.51 1.21
N ALA A 10 -1.78 3.75 2.33
CA ALA A 10 -0.60 4.61 2.34
C ALA A 10 0.53 4.12 1.41
N LEU A 11 0.69 2.80 1.26
CA LEU A 11 1.63 2.26 0.27
C LEU A 11 1.15 2.53 -1.17
N GLY A 12 -0.16 2.52 -1.40
CA GLY A 12 -0.76 2.87 -2.69
C GLY A 12 -0.43 4.31 -3.09
N GLU A 13 -0.56 5.26 -2.15
CA GLU A 13 -0.21 6.66 -2.40
C GLU A 13 1.29 6.83 -2.72
N GLN A 14 2.17 6.18 -1.95
CA GLN A 14 3.62 6.20 -2.22
C GLN A 14 3.99 5.57 -3.57
N TRP A 15 3.25 4.54 -3.96
CA TRP A 15 3.43 3.92 -5.27
C TRP A 15 2.99 4.86 -6.39
N LEU A 16 1.88 5.58 -6.20
CA LEU A 16 1.45 6.60 -7.16
C LEU A 16 2.51 7.69 -7.33
N ASP A 17 3.11 8.19 -6.24
CA ASP A 17 4.20 9.16 -6.31
C ASP A 17 5.39 8.61 -7.10
N THR A 18 5.74 7.33 -6.91
CA THR A 18 6.82 6.67 -7.67
C THR A 18 6.48 6.58 -9.16
N LEU A 19 5.23 6.23 -9.49
CA LEU A 19 4.76 6.17 -10.87
C LEU A 19 4.79 7.54 -11.55
N LEU A 20 4.47 8.61 -10.82
CA LEU A 20 4.49 9.98 -11.33
C LEU A 20 5.90 10.45 -11.67
N GLU A 21 6.92 10.01 -10.92
CA GLU A 21 8.31 10.29 -11.24
C GLU A 21 8.83 9.47 -12.44
N LEU A 22 8.44 8.20 -12.54
CA LEU A 22 8.91 7.31 -13.62
C LEU A 22 8.13 7.46 -14.94
N GLN A 23 6.86 7.89 -14.86
CA GLN A 23 5.97 8.11 -15.99
C GLN A 23 5.34 9.50 -15.87
N PRO A 24 6.08 10.55 -16.26
CA PRO A 24 5.64 11.94 -16.12
C PRO A 24 4.30 12.22 -16.80
N GLU A 25 3.96 11.50 -17.87
CA GLU A 25 2.70 11.62 -18.61
C GLU A 25 1.47 11.33 -17.74
N LEU A 26 1.62 10.56 -16.65
CA LEU A 26 0.55 10.35 -15.68
C LEU A 26 0.12 11.65 -14.99
N HIS A 27 1.00 12.65 -14.87
CA HIS A 27 0.60 13.98 -14.39
C HIS A 27 -0.49 14.57 -15.28
N VAL A 28 -0.30 14.52 -16.60
CA VAL A 28 -1.27 15.03 -17.58
C VAL A 28 -2.58 14.26 -17.49
N HIS A 29 -2.52 12.92 -17.47
CA HIS A 29 -3.72 12.09 -17.39
C HIS A 29 -4.51 12.28 -16.08
N LEU A 30 -3.84 12.67 -15.01
CA LEU A 30 -4.45 12.94 -13.71
C LEU A 30 -4.79 14.43 -13.49
N GLY A 31 -4.56 15.30 -14.48
CA GLY A 31 -4.79 16.74 -14.37
C GLY A 31 -3.88 17.43 -13.35
N ARG A 32 -2.69 16.88 -13.11
CA ARG A 32 -1.64 17.49 -12.28
C ARG A 32 -0.73 18.34 -13.15
N PRO A 33 -0.62 19.66 -12.91
CA PRO A 33 0.21 20.54 -13.73
C PRO A 33 1.71 20.39 -13.40
N GLY A 34 2.57 20.86 -14.30
CA GLY A 34 4.00 21.12 -14.03
C GLY A 34 4.99 20.13 -14.63
N ARG A 35 4.53 19.14 -15.39
CA ARG A 35 5.37 18.14 -16.10
C ARG A 35 4.95 17.94 -17.56
N GLU A 36 4.24 18.92 -18.12
CA GLU A 36 3.83 18.91 -19.52
C GLU A 36 5.07 18.95 -20.43
N GLY A 37 5.30 17.89 -21.21
CA GLY A 37 6.44 17.76 -22.12
C GLY A 37 7.58 16.89 -21.60
N GLU A 38 7.47 16.34 -20.39
CA GLU A 38 8.32 15.25 -19.93
C GLU A 38 7.76 13.90 -20.39
N TYR A 39 8.65 12.95 -20.64
CA TYR A 39 8.31 11.62 -21.13
C TYR A 39 9.04 10.55 -20.33
N ALA A 40 8.39 9.39 -20.19
CA ALA A 40 8.99 8.22 -19.59
C ALA A 40 10.23 7.78 -20.40
N ASP A 41 11.21 7.21 -19.70
CA ASP A 41 12.32 6.51 -20.35
C ASP A 41 11.82 5.16 -20.90
N LEU A 42 11.68 5.08 -22.23
CA LEU A 42 11.25 3.88 -22.95
C LEU A 42 12.41 2.97 -23.38
N SER A 43 13.63 3.24 -22.89
CA SER A 43 14.78 2.38 -23.10
C SER A 43 14.69 1.11 -22.22
N PRO A 44 15.54 0.10 -22.45
CA PRO A 44 15.66 -1.05 -21.57
C PRO A 44 15.94 -0.68 -20.10
N ASP A 45 16.74 0.37 -19.87
CA ASP A 45 17.08 0.83 -18.51
C ASP A 45 15.87 1.46 -17.82
N GLY A 46 15.07 2.26 -18.54
CA GLY A 46 13.81 2.80 -18.05
C GLY A 46 12.79 1.71 -17.70
N HIS A 47 12.67 0.69 -18.56
CA HIS A 47 11.85 -0.48 -18.26
C HIS A 47 12.35 -1.26 -17.03
N GLN A 48 13.67 -1.42 -16.88
CA GLN A 48 14.26 -2.09 -15.72
C GLN A 48 13.97 -1.32 -14.43
N GLN A 49 14.08 0.00 -14.43
CA GLN A 49 13.73 0.85 -13.28
C GLN A 49 12.27 0.68 -12.86
N LEU A 50 11.34 0.68 -13.81
CA LEU A 50 9.92 0.46 -13.52
C LEU A 50 9.65 -0.94 -12.94
N LEU A 51 10.31 -1.97 -13.49
CA LEU A 51 10.20 -3.35 -12.99
C LEU A 51 10.73 -3.48 -11.57
N ASP A 52 11.89 -2.89 -11.27
CA ASP A 52 12.52 -2.94 -9.96
C ASP A 52 11.67 -2.23 -8.90
N ALA A 53 11.13 -1.05 -9.24
CA ALA A 53 10.22 -0.30 -8.38
C ALA A 53 8.92 -1.08 -8.12
N GLY A 54 8.32 -1.66 -9.17
CA GLY A 54 7.13 -2.49 -9.03
C GLY A 54 7.36 -3.75 -8.17
N ALA A 55 8.49 -4.43 -8.38
CA ALA A 55 8.89 -5.58 -7.58
C ALA A 55 9.08 -5.20 -6.09
N ALA A 56 9.66 -4.04 -5.81
CA ALA A 56 9.81 -3.53 -4.45
C ALA A 56 8.45 -3.31 -3.78
N VAL A 57 7.50 -2.64 -4.44
CA VAL A 57 6.15 -2.40 -3.87
C VAL A 57 5.42 -3.71 -3.60
N LEU A 58 5.48 -4.68 -4.51
CA LEU A 58 4.86 -5.99 -4.31
C LEU A 58 5.45 -6.74 -3.10
N ARG A 59 6.77 -6.69 -2.90
CA ARG A 59 7.40 -7.25 -1.69
C ARG A 59 6.84 -6.57 -0.44
N GLN A 60 6.83 -5.25 -0.40
CA GLN A 60 6.36 -4.54 0.78
C GLN A 60 4.85 -4.76 1.05
N ALA A 61 4.02 -4.84 0.01
CA ALA A 61 2.59 -5.12 0.14
C ALA A 61 2.35 -6.51 0.76
N ARG A 62 3.10 -7.53 0.31
CA ARG A 62 3.07 -8.89 0.87
C ARG A 62 3.44 -8.89 2.35
N GLU A 63 4.48 -8.15 2.73
CA GLU A 63 4.87 -8.05 4.13
C GLU A 63 3.82 -7.35 5.00
N ARG A 64 3.27 -6.22 4.54
CA ARG A 64 2.20 -5.50 5.25
C ARG A 64 0.96 -6.38 5.43
N ARG A 65 0.59 -7.15 4.40
CA ARG A 65 -0.50 -8.14 4.48
C ARG A 65 -0.21 -9.22 5.53
N ARG A 66 1.01 -9.77 5.57
CA ARG A 66 1.43 -10.76 6.57
C ARG A 66 1.35 -10.19 7.99
N ARG A 67 1.84 -8.96 8.19
CA ARG A 67 1.79 -8.24 9.49
C ARG A 67 0.34 -7.99 9.94
N GLY A 68 -0.53 -7.55 9.02
CA GLY A 68 -1.95 -7.37 9.29
C GLY A 68 -2.68 -8.67 9.66
N ALA A 69 -2.36 -9.79 8.99
CA ALA A 69 -2.93 -11.10 9.32
C ALA A 69 -2.49 -11.61 10.71
N ALA A 70 -1.25 -11.36 11.10
CA ALA A 70 -0.73 -11.70 12.43
C ALA A 70 -1.38 -10.85 13.54
N GLY A 71 -1.64 -9.56 13.28
CA GLY A 71 -2.35 -8.67 14.19
C GLY A 71 -3.83 -9.05 14.38
N GLY A 72 -4.52 -9.41 13.30
CA GLY A 72 -5.92 -9.85 13.34
C GLY A 72 -6.14 -11.13 14.13
N ARG A 73 -5.17 -12.05 14.13
CA ARG A 73 -5.23 -13.29 14.92
C ARG A 73 -5.20 -13.02 16.44
N ARG A 74 -4.44 -12.01 16.89
CA ARG A 74 -4.41 -11.58 18.31
C ARG A 74 -5.68 -10.86 18.76
N VAL A 75 -6.35 -10.12 17.86
CA VAL A 75 -7.61 -9.41 18.18
C VAL A 75 -8.77 -10.39 18.38
N ARG A 76 -8.85 -11.47 17.59
CA ARG A 76 -9.89 -12.50 17.76
C ARG A 76 -9.75 -13.26 19.08
N ASP A 77 -8.52 -13.55 19.51
CA ASP A 77 -8.24 -14.34 20.71
C ASP A 77 -8.63 -13.62 22.03
N ARG A 78 -8.65 -12.27 22.02
CA ARG A 78 -9.15 -11.48 23.17
C ARG A 78 -10.67 -11.44 23.30
N ARG A 79 -11.44 -11.75 22.26
CA ARG A 79 -12.92 -11.74 22.32
C ARG A 79 -13.52 -13.08 22.77
N THR A 80 -12.70 -14.12 22.95
CA THR A 80 -13.15 -15.50 23.25
C THR A 80 -12.79 -16.00 24.64
N ARG A 81 -12.40 -15.13 25.58
CA ARG A 81 -12.39 -15.52 27.00
C ARG A 81 -13.77 -15.27 27.60
N PRO A 82 -14.55 -16.30 27.97
CA PRO A 82 -15.72 -16.09 28.81
C PRO A 82 -15.26 -15.44 30.12
N ARG A 83 -15.96 -14.39 30.56
CA ARG A 83 -15.79 -13.86 31.92
C ARG A 83 -16.19 -14.97 32.89
N ALA A 84 -15.21 -15.73 33.34
CA ALA A 84 -15.42 -16.71 34.39
C ALA A 84 -15.66 -15.95 35.71
N ARG A 85 -16.85 -16.22 36.27
CA ARG A 85 -17.26 -16.10 37.68
C ARG A 85 -17.52 -14.69 38.23
N ASP A 86 -18.77 -14.48 38.62
CA ASP A 86 -19.05 -14.41 40.06
C ASP A 86 -20.32 -15.20 40.40
N VAL A 87 -20.11 -16.33 41.08
CA VAL A 87 -21.11 -17.09 41.84
C VAL A 87 -20.54 -17.17 43.24
N ARG A 88 -21.06 -16.32 44.13
CA ARG A 88 -21.02 -16.35 45.61
C ARG A 88 -22.05 -15.28 46.01
N GLY A 89 -23.00 -15.51 46.90
CA GLY A 89 -23.37 -16.60 47.78
C GLY A 89 -24.60 -16.14 48.55
#